data_AF-A0A1F0BRY3-F1
#
_entry.id   AF-A0A1F0BRY3-F1
#
_cell.length_a   1.000
_cell.length_b   1.000
_cell.length_c   1.000
_cell.angle_alpha   90.00
_cell.angle_beta   90.00
_cell.angle_gamma   90.00
#
_symmetry.space_group_name_H-M   'P 1'
#
loop_
_entity.id
_entity.type
_entity.pdbx_description
1 polymer ?
#
loop_
_entity_poly.entity_id
_entity_poly.type
_entity_poly.pdbx_seq_one_letter_code
_entity_poly.pdbx_strand_id
1 'polypeptide(L)' 'MATYRDKNTGVCISTDSELAGDWIPIEEFKKEYLLTVSEIKAKLDELGVEYDSKANKSVLLDLLIANEG' A
#
# COMPACT_ATOMS: atom_id res chain seq x y z
N MET A 1 -18.34 12.88 -8.06
CA MET A 1 -18.24 11.72 -7.17
C MET A 1 -17.07 10.84 -7.56
N ALA A 2 -16.07 10.72 -6.67
CA ALA A 2 -14.96 9.80 -6.78
C ALA A 2 -15.04 8.74 -5.66
N THR A 3 -14.50 7.55 -5.93
CA THR A 3 -14.42 6.48 -4.93
C THR A 3 -13.00 6.40 -4.42
N TYR A 4 -12.85 6.49 -3.11
CA TYR A 4 -11.58 6.39 -2.41
C TYR A 4 -11.51 5.11 -1.61
N ARG A 5 -10.31 4.58 -1.46
CA ARG A 5 -10.01 3.43 -0.62
C ARG A 5 -8.93 3.78 0.39
N ASP A 6 -9.17 3.39 1.64
CA ASP A 6 -8.22 3.58 2.72
C ASP A 6 -7.05 2.58 2.63
N LYS A 7 -5.80 3.08 2.71
CA LYS A 7 -4.57 2.28 2.62
C LYS A 7 -4.36 1.30 3.76
N ASN A 8 -4.96 1.53 4.91
CA ASN A 8 -4.69 0.77 6.12
C ASN A 8 -5.73 -0.33 6.35
N THR A 9 -6.98 -0.01 6.08
CA THR A 9 -8.16 -0.84 6.39
C THR A 9 -8.79 -1.44 5.12
N GLY A 10 -8.54 -0.86 3.96
CA GLY A 10 -9.15 -1.27 2.70
C GLY A 10 -10.63 -0.87 2.57
N VAL A 11 -11.16 -0.04 3.47
CA VAL A 11 -12.52 0.51 3.41
C VAL A 11 -12.67 1.39 2.17
N CYS A 12 -13.80 1.28 1.47
CA CYS A 12 -14.12 2.10 0.30
C CYS A 12 -15.23 3.07 0.63
N ILE A 13 -15.08 4.34 0.24
CA ILE A 13 -16.12 5.36 0.34
C ILE A 13 -16.26 6.13 -0.96
N SER A 14 -17.45 6.65 -1.23
CA SER A 14 -17.70 7.52 -2.38
C SER A 14 -18.11 8.90 -1.90
N THR A 15 -17.48 9.92 -2.45
CA THR A 15 -17.68 11.31 -2.06
C THR A 15 -17.47 12.23 -3.24
N ASP A 16 -18.09 13.42 -3.21
CA ASP A 16 -17.87 14.48 -4.19
C ASP A 16 -16.69 15.39 -3.81
N SER A 17 -16.15 15.23 -2.60
CA SER A 17 -14.97 15.97 -2.12
C SER A 17 -13.67 15.19 -2.32
N GLU A 18 -12.59 15.90 -2.55
CA GLU A 18 -11.24 15.32 -2.59
C GLU A 18 -10.78 14.92 -1.19
N LEU A 19 -10.27 13.69 -1.05
CA LEU A 19 -9.70 13.18 0.20
C LEU A 19 -8.18 13.15 0.13
N ALA A 20 -7.54 13.36 1.27
CA ALA A 20 -6.09 13.34 1.43
C ALA A 20 -5.67 12.40 2.57
N GLY A 21 -4.36 12.18 2.71
CA GLY A 21 -3.77 11.38 3.78
C GLY A 21 -3.78 9.87 3.45
N ASP A 22 -4.55 9.09 4.22
CA ASP A 22 -4.63 7.64 4.06
C ASP A 22 -5.57 7.17 2.95
N TRP A 23 -6.38 8.10 2.41
CA TRP A 23 -7.31 7.85 1.32
C TRP A 23 -6.63 8.08 -0.02
N ILE A 24 -6.74 7.10 -0.91
CA ILE A 24 -6.32 7.21 -2.32
C ILE A 24 -7.49 6.86 -3.24
N PRO A 25 -7.61 7.50 -4.42
CA PRO A 25 -8.59 7.10 -5.41
C PRO A 25 -8.47 5.62 -5.74
N ILE A 26 -9.61 4.94 -5.91
CA ILE A 26 -9.63 3.51 -6.21
C ILE A 26 -8.91 3.17 -7.52
N GLU A 27 -8.82 4.15 -8.44
CA GLU A 27 -8.09 4.03 -9.71
C GLU A 27 -6.57 4.01 -9.51
N GLU A 28 -6.06 4.65 -8.47
CA GLU A 28 -4.64 4.64 -8.08
C GLU A 28 -4.33 3.55 -7.03
N PHE A 29 -5.36 2.86 -6.54
CA PHE A 29 -5.22 1.84 -5.53
C PHE A 29 -4.59 0.57 -6.08
N LYS A 30 -3.44 0.20 -5.53
CA LYS A 30 -2.77 -1.09 -5.76
C LYS A 30 -3.15 -2.12 -4.70
N LYS A 31 -3.27 -3.39 -5.11
CA LYS A 31 -3.59 -4.47 -4.16
C LYS A 31 -2.51 -4.62 -3.08
N GLU A 32 -1.27 -4.26 -3.40
CA GLU A 32 -0.16 -4.30 -2.44
C GLU A 32 -0.41 -3.42 -1.20
N TYR A 33 -1.24 -2.36 -1.27
CA TYR A 33 -1.59 -1.56 -0.09
C TYR A 33 -2.32 -2.38 1.01
N LEU A 34 -3.02 -3.45 0.64
CA LEU A 34 -3.73 -4.32 1.59
C LEU A 34 -2.79 -5.27 2.33
N LEU A 35 -1.59 -5.50 1.81
CA LEU A 35 -0.65 -6.43 2.43
C LEU A 35 -0.28 -5.93 3.82
N THR A 36 -0.23 -6.85 4.78
CA THR A 36 0.31 -6.54 6.10
C THR A 36 1.83 -6.36 6.04
N VAL A 37 2.41 -5.69 7.03
CA VAL A 37 3.88 -5.53 7.12
C VAL A 37 4.59 -6.89 7.01
N SER A 38 4.03 -7.92 7.63
CA SER A 38 4.59 -9.29 7.59
C SER A 38 4.54 -9.89 6.20
N GLU A 39 3.44 -9.69 5.45
CA GLU A 39 3.32 -10.18 4.07
C GLU A 39 4.23 -9.42 3.11
N ILE A 40 4.36 -8.10 3.28
CA ILE A 40 5.29 -7.30 2.48
C ILE A 40 6.72 -7.80 2.69
N LYS A 41 7.12 -8.02 3.95
CA LYS A 41 8.42 -8.58 4.30
C LYS A 41 8.63 -9.96 3.68
N ALA A 42 7.66 -10.86 3.81
CA ALA A 42 7.74 -12.19 3.21
C ALA A 42 7.97 -12.13 1.69
N LYS A 43 7.24 -11.27 0.98
CA LYS A 43 7.46 -11.07 -0.46
C LYS A 43 8.83 -10.48 -0.77
N LEU A 44 9.31 -9.51 -0.01
CA LEU A 44 10.65 -8.95 -0.17
C LEU A 44 11.74 -10.02 0.06
N ASP A 45 11.58 -10.87 1.08
CA ASP A 45 12.45 -12.03 1.33
C ASP A 45 12.42 -13.03 0.15
N GLU A 46 11.23 -13.34 -0.40
CA GLU A 46 11.09 -14.18 -1.59
C GLU A 46 11.80 -13.59 -2.82
N LEU A 47 11.78 -12.27 -2.96
CA LEU A 47 12.50 -11.53 -4.01
C LEU A 47 14.00 -11.38 -3.72
N GLY A 48 14.47 -11.73 -2.51
CA GLY A 48 15.85 -11.50 -2.08
C GLY A 48 16.21 -10.03 -1.90
N VAL A 49 15.23 -9.16 -1.67
CA VAL A 49 15.41 -7.72 -1.47
C VAL A 49 15.72 -7.45 0.00
N GLU A 50 16.88 -6.85 0.28
CA GLU A 50 17.20 -6.39 1.63
C GLU A 50 16.38 -5.15 2.00
N TYR A 51 15.85 -5.15 3.23
CA TYR A 51 15.06 -4.05 3.78
C TYR A 51 15.41 -3.81 5.25
N ASP A 52 15.22 -2.58 5.72
CA ASP A 52 15.41 -2.27 7.14
C ASP A 52 14.28 -2.91 7.95
N SER A 53 14.62 -3.75 8.94
CA SER A 53 13.63 -4.46 9.75
C SER A 53 12.72 -3.52 10.56
N LYS A 54 13.17 -2.29 10.82
CA LYS A 54 12.45 -1.20 11.50
C LYS A 54 11.78 -0.23 10.52
N ALA A 55 11.87 -0.45 9.21
CA ALA A 55 11.14 0.35 8.23
C ALA A 55 9.63 0.25 8.46
N ASN A 56 8.94 1.37 8.26
CA ASN A 56 7.49 1.44 8.34
C ASN A 56 6.84 0.77 7.13
N LYS A 57 5.55 0.39 7.26
CA LYS A 57 4.77 -0.27 6.21
C LYS A 57 4.93 0.39 4.84
N SER A 58 4.80 1.71 4.78
CA SER A 58 4.87 2.45 3.51
C SER A 58 6.23 2.31 2.82
N VAL A 59 7.34 2.31 3.58
CA VAL A 59 8.70 2.18 3.02
C VAL A 59 8.92 0.77 2.48
N LEU A 60 8.50 -0.25 3.23
CA LEU A 60 8.58 -1.64 2.79
C LEU A 60 7.71 -1.88 1.55
N LEU A 61 6.54 -1.26 1.51
CA LEU A 61 5.63 -1.35 0.38
C LEU A 61 6.21 -0.67 -0.88
N ASP A 62 6.83 0.50 -0.73
CA ASP A 62 7.49 1.20 -1.82
C ASP A 62 8.62 0.35 -2.43
N LEU A 63 9.43 -0.28 -1.57
CA LEU A 63 10.45 -1.25 -1.98
C LEU A 63 9.84 -2.41 -2.74
N LEU A 64 8.74 -2.98 -2.25
CA LEU A 64 8.08 -4.11 -2.92
C LEU A 64 7.57 -3.71 -4.31
N ILE A 65 6.87 -2.58 -4.41
CA ILE A 65 6.35 -2.05 -5.68
C ILE A 65 7.47 -1.76 -6.68
N ALA A 66 8.61 -1.25 -6.21
CA ALA A 66 9.76 -0.96 -7.06
C ALA A 66 10.46 -2.22 -7.61
N ASN A 67 10.29 -3.38 -6.96
CA ASN A 67 10.95 -4.63 -7.32
C ASN A 67 9.99 -5.69 -7.93
N GLU A 68 8.68 -5.55 -7.82
CA GLU A 68 7.67 -6.39 -8.51
C GLU A 68 7.41 -5.94 -9.98
N GLY A 69 8.21 -5.01 -10.51
CA GLY A 69 8.10 -4.44 -11.86
C GLY A 69 8.82 -5.20 -12.96
#